data_AF-A0A9X0KX01-F1
#
_entry.id   AF-A0A9X0KX01-F1
#
_cell.length_a   1.000
_cell.length_b   1.000
_cell.length_c   1.000
_cell.angle_alpha   90.00
_cell.angle_beta   90.00
_cell.angle_gamma   90.00
#
_symmetry.space_group_name_H-M   'P 1'
#
loop_
_entity.id
_entity.type
_entity.pdbx_description
1 polymer ?
#
loop_
_entity_poly.entity_id
_entity_poly.type
_entity_poly.pdbx_seq_one_letter_code
_entity_poly.pdbx_strand_id
1 'polypeptide(L)' 'MQGKRIKIMQADFWDDKRPAGVDAEVDLQTYQSVVEVFERCCRKFADRPAFMHRNF' A
#
# COMPACT_ATOMS: atom_id res chain seq x y z
N MET A 1 15.88 -32.62 -1.73
CA MET A 1 14.77 -31.96 -2.45
C MET A 1 14.47 -30.64 -1.76
N GLN A 2 14.97 -29.51 -2.29
CA GLN A 2 14.67 -28.19 -1.70
C GLN A 2 13.27 -27.77 -2.14
N GLY A 3 12.32 -27.77 -1.21
CA GLY A 3 10.99 -27.23 -1.43
C GLY A 3 11.10 -25.77 -1.81
N LYS A 4 10.55 -25.41 -2.97
CA LYS A 4 10.51 -24.05 -3.49
C LYS A 4 9.77 -23.17 -2.47
N ARG A 5 10.53 -22.43 -1.64
CA ARG A 5 9.98 -21.44 -0.71
C ARG A 5 9.08 -20.51 -1.54
N ILE A 6 7.78 -20.52 -1.27
CA ILE A 6 6.88 -19.52 -1.83
C ILE A 6 7.42 -18.18 -1.33
N LYS A 7 7.94 -17.35 -2.23
CA LYS A 7 8.30 -15.96 -1.89
C LYS A 7 6.98 -15.26 -1.59
N ILE A 8 6.57 -15.28 -0.33
CA ILE A 8 5.59 -14.33 0.17
C ILE A 8 6.20 -12.95 -0.08
N MET A 9 5.46 -12.06 -0.74
CA MET A 9 5.90 -10.67 -0.94
C MET A 9 6.29 -10.14 0.44
N GLN A 10 7.56 -9.79 0.62
CA GLN A 10 8.01 -9.23 1.89
C GLN A 10 7.35 -7.86 2.03
N ALA A 11 6.68 -7.61 3.15
CA ALA A 11 5.88 -6.41 3.33
C ALA A 11 6.74 -5.12 3.30
N ASP A 12 8.01 -5.25 3.71
CA ASP A 12 9.05 -4.21 3.71
C ASP A 12 9.46 -3.76 2.30
N PHE A 13 9.18 -4.55 1.26
CA PHE A 13 9.51 -4.22 -0.14
C PHE A 13 8.93 -2.88 -0.60
N TRP A 14 7.83 -2.43 0.02
CA TRP A 14 7.16 -1.18 -0.33
C TRP A 14 7.59 0.02 0.51
N ASP A 15 8.42 -0.16 1.53
CA ASP A 15 8.75 0.90 2.49
C ASP A 15 9.47 2.09 1.83
N ASP A 16 10.36 1.82 0.88
CA ASP A 16 11.08 2.86 0.12
C ASP A 16 10.31 3.36 -1.12
N LYS A 17 9.17 2.74 -1.46
CA LYS A 17 8.38 3.08 -2.68
C LYS A 17 7.19 3.98 -2.39
N ARG A 18 6.81 4.17 -1.13
CA ARG A 18 5.64 4.98 -0.78
C ARG A 18 5.92 6.49 -0.98
N PRO A 19 4.96 7.26 -1.50
CA PRO A 19 5.08 8.71 -1.56
C PRO A 19 5.28 9.32 -0.18
N ALA A 20 6.03 10.42 -0.11
CA ALA A 20 6.21 11.16 1.14
C ALA A 20 4.84 11.57 1.74
N GLY A 21 4.68 11.36 3.05
CA GLY A 21 3.45 11.65 3.77
C GLY A 21 2.30 10.66 3.53
N VAL A 22 2.62 9.42 3.14
CA VAL A 22 1.73 8.25 3.22
C VAL A 22 2.34 7.27 4.22
N ASP A 23 1.57 6.90 5.24
CA ASP A 23 2.04 6.02 6.30
C ASP A 23 2.33 4.61 5.76
N ALA A 24 3.40 3.97 6.28
CA ALA A 24 3.79 2.63 5.87
C ALA A 24 2.90 1.54 6.47
N GLU A 25 2.31 1.83 7.63
CA GLU A 25 1.43 0.96 8.38
C GLU A 25 -0.03 1.40 8.24
N VAL A 26 -0.93 0.42 8.21
CA VAL A 26 -2.38 0.64 8.23
C VAL A 26 -2.91 0.03 9.52
N ASP A 27 -3.55 0.86 10.34
CA ASP A 27 -4.29 0.35 11.50
C ASP A 27 -5.59 -0.33 11.05
N LEU A 28 -5.62 -1.65 11.17
CA LEU A 28 -6.78 -2.46 10.79
C LEU A 28 -7.97 -2.31 11.74
N GLN A 29 -7.77 -1.79 12.96
CA GLN A 29 -8.88 -1.51 13.88
C GLN A 29 -9.63 -0.22 13.51
N THR A 30 -9.01 0.65 12.72
CA THR A 30 -9.61 1.92 12.29
C THR A 30 -10.67 1.73 11.18
N TYR A 31 -10.64 0.61 10.45
CA TYR A 31 -11.48 0.41 9.26
C TYR A 31 -12.27 -0.90 9.35
N GLN A 32 -13.54 -0.84 8.97
CA GLN A 32 -14.44 -1.99 8.96
C GLN A 32 -14.28 -2.85 7.70
N SER A 33 -13.73 -2.30 6.62
CA SER A 33 -13.52 -3.02 5.37
C SER A 33 -12.45 -2.38 4.50
N VAL A 34 -11.92 -3.16 3.54
CA VAL A 34 -11.01 -2.67 2.50
C VAL A 34 -11.67 -1.58 1.64
N VAL A 35 -12.99 -1.67 1.41
CA VAL A 35 -13.75 -0.66 0.66
C VAL A 35 -13.71 0.69 1.38
N GLU A 36 -13.91 0.69 2.70
CA GLU A 36 -13.83 1.90 3.51
C GLU A 36 -12.44 2.54 3.47
N VAL A 37 -11.37 1.73 3.54
CA VAL A 37 -9.99 2.21 3.38
C VAL A 37 -9.83 2.93 2.05
N PHE A 38 -10.29 2.32 0.96
CA PHE A 38 -10.20 2.88 -0.38
C PHE A 38 -10.93 4.23 -0.50
N GLU A 39 -12.19 4.30 -0.08
CA GLU A 39 -12.99 5.52 -0.16
C GLU A 39 -12.44 6.67 0.68
N ARG A 40 -11.93 6.37 1.88
CA ARG A 40 -11.29 7.37 2.75
C ARG A 40 -9.99 7.89 2.13
N CYS A 41 -9.17 6.99 1.57
CA CYS A 41 -7.92 7.38 0.90
C CYS A 41 -8.18 8.23 -0.34
N CYS A 42 -9.15 7.88 -1.19
CA CYS A 42 -9.52 8.69 -2.35
C CYS A 42 -9.93 10.11 -1.95
N ARG A 43 -10.65 10.28 -0.84
CA ARG A 43 -11.02 11.60 -0.31
C ARG A 43 -9.81 12.34 0.29
N LYS A 44 -9.01 11.67 1.12
CA LYS A 44 -7.84 12.27 1.81
C LYS A 44 -6.76 12.73 0.84
N PHE A 45 -6.58 12.01 -0.27
CA PHE A 45 -5.52 12.25 -1.25
C PHE A 45 -6.05 12.73 -2.60
N ALA A 46 -7.27 13.29 -2.66
CA ALA A 46 -7.93 13.72 -3.90
C ALA A 46 -7.09 14.72 -4.72
N ASP A 47 -6.33 15.59 -4.05
CA ASP A 47 -5.50 16.62 -4.68
C ASP A 47 -4.09 16.12 -5.06
N ARG A 48 -3.78 14.84 -4.79
CA ARG A 48 -2.47 14.25 -5.11
C ARG A 48 -2.56 13.50 -6.45
N PRO A 49 -1.51 13.56 -7.28
CA PRO A 49 -1.46 12.73 -8.48
C PRO A 49 -1.54 11.26 -8.10
N ALA A 50 -2.30 10.48 -8.88
CA ALA A 50 -2.35 9.04 -8.70
C ALA A 50 -0.92 8.46 -8.79
N PHE A 51 -0.54 7.67 -7.79
CA PHE A 51 0.76 7.02 -7.78
C PHE A 51 0.82 6.01 -8.93
N MET A 52 1.64 6.31 -9.94
CA MET A 52 1.89 5.45 -11.07
C MET A 52 3.38 5.15 -11.12
N HIS A 53 3.76 3.88 -10.99
CA HIS A 53 5.13 3.45 -11.29
C HIS A 53 5.34 3.57 -12.79
N ARG A 54 5.87 4.72 -13.22
CA ARG A 54 6.11 5.00 -14.62
C ARG A 54 7.42 4.33 -15.06
N ASN A 55 7.34 3.13 -15.62
CA ASN A 55 8.40 2.59 -16.46
C ASN A 55 8.13 3.01 -17.90
N PHE A 56 8.64 4.19 -18.30
CA PHE A 56 8.93 4.48 -19.70
C PHE A 56 10.37 4.98 -19.77
#